data_AF-A0A2K2VIL6-F1
#
_entry.id   AF-A0A2K2VIL6-F1
#
_cell.length_a   1.000
_cell.length_b   1.000
_cell.length_c   1.000
_cell.angle_alpha   90.00
_cell.angle_beta   90.00
_cell.angle_gamma   90.00
#
_symmetry.space_group_name_H-M   'P 1'
#
loop_
_entity.id
_entity.type
_entity.pdbx_description
1 polymer ?
#
loop_
_entity_poly.entity_id
_entity_poly.type
_entity_poly.pdbx_seq_one_letter_code
_entity_poly.pdbx_strand_id
1 'polypeptide(L)'
;MLMLIGTLGYIYIEDYTIMDAIFQAGYTFTTVGFGSLKEGEFSAVGHIFTVTLIILGFTVFTLAIGIVVDVVGRGNLKRIVRERRMLYSIARLKKHFVVCYHNEYTLEVTKELRKNHIPFVVVDPREEIHKWAVEYNYTTYLKAEPHAELTMLKAHLSSAKGLITLSNSISDNIALIASVRLFEKEHFLPRPYYVISSAESVSDVEKLKKLGADTVVSPTKLTAQRVSAMAARPDMENLLEEFLYKSDNPLDMEEIEVPKYSWAVLKKLKETHIREMTNTSVVGITKKDGKFITMPKGDVLITSECKLLVIGTQQGINVTKELLRRRDKPKELRFV
;
A
#
# COMPACT_ATOMS: atom_id res chain seq x y z
N MET A 1 -40.32 -26.02 12.24
CA MET A 1 -41.77 -26.08 12.48
C MET A 1 -42.40 -27.34 11.91
N LEU A 2 -42.24 -27.67 10.63
CA LEU A 2 -42.84 -28.89 10.04
C LEU A 2 -42.42 -30.19 10.75
N MET A 3 -41.12 -30.33 11.09
CA MET A 3 -40.64 -31.48 11.85
C MET A 3 -41.31 -31.60 13.23
N LEU A 4 -41.58 -30.48 13.90
CA LEU A 4 -42.24 -30.46 15.21
C LEU A 4 -43.74 -30.83 15.10
N ILE A 5 -44.41 -30.37 14.04
CA ILE A 5 -45.78 -30.79 13.71
C ILE A 5 -45.83 -32.29 13.38
N GLY A 6 -44.85 -32.78 12.62
CA GLY A 6 -44.66 -34.21 12.32
C GLY A 6 -44.54 -35.04 13.59
N THR A 7 -43.62 -34.66 14.49
CA THR A 7 -43.40 -35.34 15.78
C THR A 7 -44.65 -35.34 16.65
N LEU A 8 -45.33 -34.19 16.82
CA LEU A 8 -46.56 -34.13 17.62
C LEU A 8 -47.70 -34.95 16.99
N GLY A 9 -47.79 -34.97 15.66
CA GLY A 9 -48.79 -35.77 14.94
C GLY A 9 -48.61 -37.27 15.17
N TYR A 10 -47.39 -37.79 15.12
CA TYR A 10 -47.13 -39.21 15.41
C TYR A 10 -47.37 -39.60 16.87
N ILE A 11 -47.12 -38.69 17.82
CA ILE A 11 -47.44 -38.92 19.24
C ILE A 11 -48.96 -39.04 19.43
N TYR A 12 -49.76 -38.19 18.76
CA TYR A 12 -51.20 -38.13 18.99
C TYR A 12 -52.03 -39.11 18.15
N ILE A 13 -51.58 -39.44 16.93
CA ILE A 13 -52.34 -40.27 15.99
C ILE A 13 -51.97 -41.76 16.11
N GLU A 14 -50.70 -42.04 16.39
CA GLU A 14 -50.14 -43.41 16.37
C GLU A 14 -49.55 -43.83 17.73
N ASP A 15 -49.74 -43.03 18.79
CA ASP A 15 -49.26 -43.28 20.16
C ASP A 15 -47.76 -43.60 20.25
N TYR A 16 -46.95 -42.96 19.40
CA TYR A 16 -45.50 -43.16 19.43
C TYR A 16 -44.86 -42.52 20.66
N THR A 17 -43.77 -43.12 21.12
CA THR A 17 -42.91 -42.45 22.10
C THR A 17 -42.29 -41.20 21.45
N ILE A 18 -41.87 -40.23 22.26
CA ILE A 18 -41.27 -38.98 21.74
C ILE A 18 -40.07 -39.27 20.83
N MET A 19 -39.23 -40.25 21.19
CA MET A 19 -38.06 -40.62 20.40
C MET A 19 -38.45 -41.28 19.07
N ASP A 20 -39.43 -42.17 19.08
CA ASP A 20 -39.95 -42.82 17.88
C ASP A 20 -40.63 -41.82 16.95
N ALA A 21 -41.37 -40.85 17.48
CA ALA A 21 -42.01 -39.81 16.71
C ALA A 21 -41.02 -38.80 16.11
N ILE A 22 -39.94 -38.46 16.82
CA ILE A 22 -38.84 -37.65 16.28
C ILE A 22 -38.13 -38.42 15.17
N PHE A 23 -37.85 -39.70 15.40
CA PHE A 23 -37.22 -40.57 14.42
C PHE A 23 -38.10 -40.68 13.16
N GLN A 24 -39.39 -41.03 13.33
CA GLN A 24 -40.42 -41.09 12.29
C GLN A 24 -40.49 -39.82 11.46
N ALA A 25 -40.66 -38.67 12.11
CA ALA A 25 -40.73 -37.38 11.44
C ALA A 25 -39.41 -37.04 10.72
N GLY A 26 -38.27 -37.34 11.33
CA GLY A 26 -36.94 -37.06 10.78
C GLY A 26 -36.67 -37.78 9.45
N TYR A 27 -36.90 -39.10 9.38
CA TYR A 27 -36.65 -39.81 8.13
C TYR A 27 -37.74 -39.59 7.07
N THR A 28 -38.99 -39.34 7.50
CA THR A 28 -40.09 -38.97 6.58
C THR A 28 -39.78 -37.63 5.91
N PHE A 29 -39.27 -36.67 6.69
CA PHE A 29 -38.90 -35.33 6.23
C PHE A 29 -37.66 -35.33 5.33
N THR A 30 -36.65 -36.15 5.65
CA THR A 30 -35.41 -36.25 4.88
C THR A 30 -35.50 -37.20 3.68
N THR A 31 -36.68 -37.79 3.43
CA THR A 31 -36.97 -38.69 2.29
C THR A 31 -36.05 -39.91 2.19
N VAL A 32 -35.48 -40.36 3.31
CA VAL A 32 -34.59 -41.53 3.35
C VAL A 32 -35.36 -42.84 3.18
N GLY A 33 -36.55 -42.95 3.80
CA GLY A 33 -37.54 -43.97 3.46
C GLY A 33 -37.15 -45.44 3.75
N PHE A 34 -36.49 -45.74 4.86
CA PHE A 34 -36.14 -47.13 5.23
C PHE A 34 -37.31 -48.03 5.68
N GLY A 35 -38.53 -47.49 5.71
CA GLY A 35 -39.74 -48.14 6.24
C GLY A 35 -40.38 -47.32 7.36
N SER A 36 -41.70 -47.38 7.51
CA SER A 36 -42.47 -46.77 8.60
C SER A 36 -42.23 -47.53 9.93
N LEU A 37 -42.01 -46.86 11.06
CA LEU A 37 -41.97 -47.58 12.35
C LEU A 37 -43.33 -48.24 12.55
N LYS A 38 -43.44 -49.55 12.82
CA LYS A 38 -44.74 -50.22 13.01
C LYS A 38 -45.73 -50.09 11.81
N GLU A 39 -45.25 -50.21 10.57
CA GLU A 39 -46.08 -50.17 9.33
C GLU A 39 -47.40 -50.96 9.39
N GLY A 40 -47.44 -52.09 10.11
CA GLY A 40 -48.64 -52.94 10.21
C GLY A 40 -49.74 -52.43 11.15
N GLU A 41 -49.48 -51.38 11.94
CA GLU A 41 -50.40 -50.88 12.99
C GLU A 41 -51.03 -49.52 12.64
N PHE A 42 -50.71 -48.95 11.47
CA PHE A 42 -51.14 -47.60 11.12
C PHE A 42 -52.66 -47.49 11.01
N SER A 43 -53.20 -46.46 11.66
CA SER A 43 -54.57 -46.03 11.45
C SER A 43 -54.75 -45.49 10.03
N ALA A 44 -55.98 -45.54 9.49
CA ALA A 44 -56.31 -44.90 8.21
C ALA A 44 -55.98 -43.38 8.23
N VAL A 45 -56.07 -42.75 9.40
CA VAL A 45 -55.70 -41.34 9.61
C VAL A 45 -54.18 -41.14 9.57
N GLY A 46 -53.40 -42.05 10.14
CA GLY A 46 -51.93 -41.98 10.12
C GLY A 46 -51.34 -42.11 8.73
N HIS A 47 -51.96 -42.92 7.86
CA HIS A 47 -51.57 -43.02 6.45
C HIS A 47 -51.71 -41.67 5.72
N ILE A 48 -52.87 -41.02 5.85
CA ILE A 48 -53.13 -39.71 5.21
C ILE A 48 -52.20 -38.64 5.78
N PHE A 49 -51.97 -38.65 7.09
CA PHE A 49 -51.04 -37.74 7.75
C PHE A 49 -49.61 -37.90 7.22
N THR A 50 -49.13 -39.15 7.15
CA THR A 50 -47.77 -39.47 6.67
C THR A 50 -47.58 -39.05 5.22
N VAL A 51 -48.54 -39.34 4.33
CA VAL A 51 -48.47 -38.90 2.93
C VAL A 51 -48.42 -37.38 2.81
N THR A 52 -49.23 -36.66 3.61
CA THR A 52 -49.22 -35.20 3.64
C THR A 52 -47.88 -34.67 4.14
N LEU A 53 -47.32 -35.28 5.19
CA LEU A 53 -46.01 -34.92 5.74
C LEU A 53 -44.87 -35.18 4.76
N ILE A 54 -44.94 -36.24 3.96
CA ILE A 54 -43.97 -36.53 2.88
C ILE A 54 -44.01 -35.42 1.82
N ILE A 55 -45.19 -35.06 1.30
CA ILE A 55 -45.32 -34.06 0.23
C ILE A 55 -44.83 -32.68 0.72
N LEU A 56 -45.27 -32.25 1.89
CA LEU A 56 -44.86 -30.97 2.48
C LEU A 56 -43.38 -30.99 2.88
N GLY A 57 -42.92 -32.10 3.46
CA GLY A 57 -41.53 -32.30 3.88
C GLY A 57 -40.57 -32.21 2.70
N PHE A 58 -40.87 -32.95 1.63
CA PHE A 58 -40.08 -32.92 0.40
C PHE A 58 -40.03 -31.53 -0.24
N THR A 59 -41.15 -30.80 -0.26
CA THR A 59 -41.21 -29.43 -0.80
C THR A 59 -40.29 -28.49 -0.02
N VAL A 60 -40.39 -28.50 1.32
CA VAL A 60 -39.56 -27.65 2.18
C VAL A 60 -38.08 -28.06 2.09
N PHE A 61 -37.80 -29.36 2.07
CA PHE A 61 -36.43 -29.88 1.97
C PHE A 61 -35.77 -29.49 0.65
N THR A 62 -36.48 -29.62 -0.48
CA THR A 62 -35.99 -29.22 -1.80
C THR A 62 -35.70 -27.72 -1.87
N LEU A 63 -36.60 -26.88 -1.34
CA LEU A 63 -36.38 -25.43 -1.25
C LEU A 63 -35.16 -25.10 -0.37
N ALA A 64 -34.99 -25.80 0.76
CA ALA A 64 -33.84 -25.61 1.65
C ALA A 64 -32.52 -25.96 0.94
N ILE A 65 -32.46 -27.08 0.20
CA ILE A 65 -31.29 -27.42 -0.62
C ILE A 65 -31.02 -26.34 -1.66
N GLY A 66 -32.05 -25.86 -2.36
CA GLY A 66 -31.91 -24.77 -3.34
C GLY A 66 -31.28 -23.51 -2.76
N ILE A 67 -31.72 -23.10 -1.56
CA ILE A 67 -31.13 -21.96 -0.84
C ILE A 67 -29.68 -22.21 -0.46
N VAL A 68 -29.35 -23.41 0.04
CA VAL A 68 -27.96 -23.77 0.40
C VAL A 68 -27.06 -23.72 -0.85
N VAL A 69 -27.52 -24.29 -1.96
CA VAL A 69 -26.78 -24.27 -3.24
C VAL A 69 -26.61 -22.84 -3.76
N ASP A 70 -27.63 -21.99 -3.68
CA ASP A 70 -27.53 -20.58 -4.08
C ASP A 70 -26.52 -19.80 -3.21
N VAL A 71 -26.57 -19.96 -1.89
CA VAL A 71 -25.65 -19.29 -0.95
C VAL A 71 -24.20 -19.75 -1.15
N VAL A 72 -23.98 -21.04 -1.36
CA VAL A 72 -22.64 -21.60 -1.64
C VAL A 72 -22.17 -21.16 -3.03
N GLY A 73 -23.04 -21.21 -4.03
CA GLY A 73 -22.76 -20.85 -5.43
C GLY A 73 -22.41 -19.38 -5.63
N ARG A 74 -23.04 -18.47 -4.87
CA ARG A 74 -22.70 -17.03 -4.87
C ARG A 74 -21.29 -16.73 -4.37
N GLY A 75 -20.60 -17.70 -3.75
CA GLY A 75 -19.21 -17.54 -3.32
C GLY A 75 -19.02 -16.54 -2.17
N ASN A 76 -20.10 -16.06 -1.56
CA ASN A 76 -20.07 -15.10 -0.45
C ASN A 76 -19.23 -15.62 0.72
N LEU A 77 -19.33 -16.93 1.03
CA LEU A 77 -18.53 -17.55 2.09
C LEU A 77 -17.02 -17.47 1.79
N LYS A 78 -16.63 -17.74 0.55
CA LYS A 78 -15.23 -17.66 0.10
C LYS A 78 -14.71 -16.21 0.13
N ARG A 79 -15.55 -15.24 -0.27
CA ARG A 79 -15.24 -13.80 -0.19
C ARG A 79 -14.99 -13.36 1.25
N ILE A 80 -15.89 -13.72 2.18
CA ILE A 80 -15.79 -13.36 3.60
C ILE A 80 -14.53 -13.96 4.23
N VAL A 81 -14.23 -15.24 3.97
CA VAL A 81 -13.02 -15.88 4.50
C VAL A 81 -11.75 -15.23 3.95
N ARG A 82 -11.73 -14.88 2.66
CA ARG A 82 -10.60 -14.17 2.03
C ARG A 82 -10.39 -12.79 2.64
N GLU A 83 -11.46 -12.02 2.80
CA GLU A 83 -11.41 -10.69 3.42
C GLU A 83 -10.88 -10.76 4.85
N ARG A 84 -11.36 -11.73 5.65
CA ARG A 84 -10.89 -11.94 7.02
C ARG A 84 -9.39 -12.27 7.08
N ARG A 85 -8.90 -13.16 6.20
CA ARG A 85 -7.46 -13.46 6.09
C ARG A 85 -6.63 -12.24 5.69
N MET A 86 -7.19 -11.40 4.81
CA MET A 86 -6.54 -10.18 4.37
C MET A 86 -6.42 -9.16 5.50
N LEU A 87 -7.49 -8.95 6.29
CA LEU A 87 -7.46 -8.10 7.49
C LEU A 87 -6.41 -8.58 8.50
N TYR A 88 -6.30 -9.89 8.73
CA TYR A 88 -5.22 -10.43 9.57
C TYR A 88 -3.82 -10.17 8.99
N SER A 89 -3.67 -10.15 7.67
CA SER A 89 -2.41 -9.83 7.01
C SER A 89 -2.06 -8.35 7.16
N ILE A 90 -3.05 -7.46 7.01
CA ILE A 90 -2.92 -6.01 7.21
C ILE A 90 -2.54 -5.70 8.66
N ALA A 91 -3.18 -6.35 9.64
CA ALA A 91 -2.89 -6.16 11.06
C ALA A 91 -1.45 -6.55 11.47
N ARG A 92 -0.74 -7.35 10.65
CA ARG A 92 0.67 -7.71 10.89
C ARG A 92 1.65 -6.71 10.29
N LEU A 93 1.20 -5.82 9.42
CA LEU A 93 2.06 -4.81 8.80
C LEU A 93 2.51 -3.78 9.84
N LYS A 94 3.76 -3.34 9.71
CA LYS A 94 4.37 -2.27 10.49
C LYS A 94 5.13 -1.34 9.56
N LYS A 95 5.09 -0.04 9.83
CA LYS A 95 5.75 1.00 9.02
C LYS A 95 5.37 0.94 7.54
N HIS A 96 4.15 0.49 7.23
CA HIS A 96 3.61 0.42 5.88
C HIS A 96 3.02 1.75 5.43
N PHE A 97 2.74 1.88 4.14
CA PHE A 97 1.96 2.99 3.60
C PHE A 97 0.52 2.56 3.32
N VAL A 98 -0.43 3.45 3.55
CA VAL A 98 -1.81 3.29 3.08
C VAL A 98 -1.96 4.12 1.81
N VAL A 99 -2.26 3.47 0.69
CA VAL A 99 -2.43 4.10 -0.63
C VAL A 99 -3.91 4.16 -0.93
N CYS A 100 -4.45 5.37 -1.06
CA CYS A 100 -5.88 5.62 -1.23
C CYS A 100 -6.19 6.04 -2.67
N TYR A 101 -7.31 5.52 -3.18
CA TYR A 101 -7.85 5.74 -4.52
C TYR A 101 -6.98 5.15 -5.63
N HIS A 102 -7.35 3.97 -6.13
CA HIS A 102 -6.66 3.30 -7.23
C HIS A 102 -6.82 4.07 -8.56
N ASN A 103 -5.73 4.35 -9.25
CA ASN A 103 -5.69 4.98 -10.56
C ASN A 103 -4.33 4.70 -11.19
N GLU A 104 -4.09 5.25 -12.38
CA GLU A 104 -2.82 5.05 -13.10
C GLU A 104 -1.60 5.49 -12.28
N TYR A 105 -1.72 6.61 -11.55
CA TYR A 105 -0.64 7.09 -10.68
C TYR A 105 -0.38 6.17 -9.49
N THR A 106 -1.41 5.78 -8.73
CA THR A 106 -1.24 4.87 -7.59
C THR A 106 -0.82 3.48 -8.04
N LEU A 107 -1.21 3.04 -9.24
CA LEU A 107 -0.72 1.79 -9.82
C LEU A 107 0.80 1.82 -9.96
N GLU A 108 1.37 2.86 -10.59
CA GLU A 108 2.82 3.00 -10.70
C GLU A 108 3.51 3.16 -9.34
N VAL A 109 2.92 3.93 -8.42
CA VAL A 109 3.42 4.05 -7.04
C VAL A 109 3.46 2.69 -6.35
N THR A 110 2.40 1.88 -6.44
CA THR A 110 2.34 0.55 -5.81
C THR A 110 3.34 -0.43 -6.43
N LYS A 111 3.64 -0.32 -7.73
CA LYS A 111 4.70 -1.10 -8.39
C LYS A 111 6.08 -0.74 -7.83
N GLU A 112 6.39 0.55 -7.72
CA GLU A 112 7.66 1.02 -7.15
C GLU A 112 7.79 0.70 -5.66
N LEU A 113 6.73 0.83 -4.87
CA LEU A 113 6.74 0.41 -3.46
C LEU A 113 7.03 -1.10 -3.33
N ARG A 114 6.42 -1.93 -4.18
CA ARG A 114 6.67 -3.37 -4.22
C ARG A 114 8.12 -3.70 -4.58
N LYS A 115 8.66 -3.04 -5.62
CA LYS A 115 10.06 -3.20 -6.07
C LYS A 115 11.06 -2.85 -4.98
N ASN A 116 10.76 -1.81 -4.18
CA ASN A 116 11.60 -1.38 -3.06
C ASN A 116 11.29 -2.10 -1.74
N HIS A 117 10.48 -3.19 -1.77
CA HIS A 117 10.08 -3.96 -0.59
C HIS A 117 9.42 -3.14 0.53
N ILE A 118 8.74 -2.04 0.17
CA ILE A 118 7.99 -1.22 1.13
C ILE A 118 6.58 -1.80 1.26
N PRO A 119 6.15 -2.24 2.45
CA PRO A 119 4.80 -2.79 2.64
C PRO A 119 3.75 -1.69 2.45
N PHE A 120 2.62 -2.04 1.83
CA PHE A 120 1.50 -1.12 1.62
C PHE A 120 0.13 -1.81 1.64
N VAL A 121 -0.92 -1.01 1.80
CA VAL A 121 -2.32 -1.42 1.68
C VAL A 121 -3.03 -0.48 0.72
N VAL A 122 -3.76 -1.01 -0.26
CA VAL A 122 -4.52 -0.20 -1.22
C VAL A 122 -5.97 -0.06 -0.75
N VAL A 123 -6.53 1.13 -0.72
CA VAL A 123 -7.91 1.39 -0.29
C VAL A 123 -8.66 2.12 -1.40
N ASP A 124 -9.78 1.56 -1.85
CA ASP A 124 -10.63 2.18 -2.86
C ASP A 124 -12.11 1.86 -2.58
N PRO A 125 -13.04 2.82 -2.78
CA PRO A 125 -14.46 2.57 -2.52
C PRO A 125 -15.14 1.71 -3.61
N ARG A 126 -14.58 1.65 -4.81
CA ARG A 126 -15.19 1.01 -5.98
C ARG A 126 -15.08 -0.52 -5.91
N GLU A 127 -16.06 -1.23 -6.45
CA GLU A 127 -16.10 -2.71 -6.44
C GLU A 127 -14.98 -3.34 -7.29
N GLU A 128 -14.47 -2.58 -8.24
CA GLU A 128 -13.41 -2.92 -9.18
C GLU A 128 -12.09 -3.24 -8.49
N ILE A 129 -11.88 -2.78 -7.25
CA ILE A 129 -10.66 -3.08 -6.48
C ILE A 129 -10.41 -4.59 -6.35
N HIS A 130 -11.47 -5.40 -6.30
CA HIS A 130 -11.33 -6.86 -6.27
C HIS A 130 -10.73 -7.42 -7.58
N LYS A 131 -11.05 -6.82 -8.72
CA LYS A 131 -10.51 -7.18 -10.03
C LYS A 131 -9.07 -6.70 -10.17
N TRP A 132 -8.83 -5.41 -9.88
CA TRP A 132 -7.48 -4.82 -9.91
C TRP A 132 -6.51 -5.52 -8.97
N ALA A 133 -6.98 -5.99 -7.81
CA ALA A 133 -6.13 -6.75 -6.91
C ALA A 133 -5.65 -8.08 -7.48
N VAL A 134 -6.45 -8.73 -8.34
CA VAL A 134 -6.04 -9.95 -9.04
C VAL A 134 -5.11 -9.60 -10.20
N GLU A 135 -5.50 -8.61 -11.00
CA GLU A 135 -4.76 -8.16 -12.19
C GLU A 135 -3.35 -7.63 -11.86
N TYR A 136 -3.25 -6.78 -10.85
CA TYR A 136 -2.00 -6.12 -10.44
C TYR A 136 -1.33 -6.78 -9.23
N ASN A 137 -1.84 -7.94 -8.81
CA ASN A 137 -1.32 -8.76 -7.71
C ASN A 137 -1.20 -7.97 -6.38
N TYR A 138 -2.27 -7.31 -5.96
CA TYR A 138 -2.34 -6.69 -4.64
C TYR A 138 -2.61 -7.75 -3.57
N THR A 139 -1.62 -7.96 -2.70
CA THR A 139 -1.73 -8.87 -1.55
C THR A 139 -2.67 -8.32 -0.47
N THR A 140 -2.68 -7.00 -0.29
CA THR A 140 -3.39 -6.30 0.79
C THR A 140 -4.14 -5.10 0.23
N TYR A 141 -5.47 -5.17 0.28
CA TYR A 141 -6.34 -4.10 -0.18
C TYR A 141 -7.66 -4.05 0.61
N LEU A 142 -8.39 -2.94 0.52
CA LEU A 142 -9.68 -2.77 1.18
C LEU A 142 -10.67 -2.10 0.22
N LYS A 143 -11.86 -2.70 0.11
CA LYS A 143 -13.00 -2.07 -0.55
C LYS A 143 -13.77 -1.24 0.48
N ALA A 144 -13.42 0.02 0.62
CA ALA A 144 -14.04 0.91 1.60
C ALA A 144 -13.73 2.37 1.28
N GLU A 145 -14.53 3.28 1.83
CA GLU A 145 -14.30 4.72 1.67
C GLU A 145 -13.06 5.14 2.48
N PRO A 146 -11.99 5.69 1.85
CA PRO A 146 -10.73 5.97 2.52
C PRO A 146 -10.82 6.92 3.71
N HIS A 147 -11.67 7.95 3.64
CA HIS A 147 -11.78 8.99 4.66
C HIS A 147 -12.67 8.59 5.86
N ALA A 148 -13.27 7.40 5.84
CA ALA A 148 -14.04 6.86 6.96
C ALA A 148 -13.12 6.30 8.06
N GLU A 149 -13.44 6.59 9.32
CA GLU A 149 -12.67 6.13 10.49
C GLU A 149 -12.50 4.60 10.54
N LEU A 150 -13.58 3.86 10.29
CA LEU A 150 -13.56 2.40 10.23
C LEU A 150 -12.55 1.87 9.20
N THR A 151 -12.37 2.58 8.08
CA THR A 151 -11.40 2.21 7.04
C THR A 151 -9.97 2.43 7.52
N MET A 152 -9.70 3.54 8.20
CA MET A 152 -8.38 3.81 8.79
C MET A 152 -8.00 2.76 9.84
N LEU A 153 -8.96 2.33 10.66
CA LEU A 153 -8.78 1.22 11.61
C LEU A 153 -8.49 -0.10 10.88
N LYS A 154 -9.28 -0.45 9.87
CA LYS A 154 -9.08 -1.68 9.05
C LYS A 154 -7.76 -1.67 8.28
N ALA A 155 -7.30 -0.50 7.83
CA ALA A 155 -6.01 -0.31 7.14
C ALA A 155 -4.81 -0.34 8.10
N HIS A 156 -5.06 -0.51 9.40
CA HIS A 156 -4.06 -0.52 10.46
C HIS A 156 -3.22 0.77 10.47
N LEU A 157 -3.90 1.92 10.33
CA LEU A 157 -3.23 3.21 10.24
C LEU A 157 -2.35 3.48 11.47
N SER A 158 -2.73 3.00 12.66
CA SER A 158 -1.96 3.11 13.91
C SER A 158 -0.50 2.62 13.85
N SER A 159 -0.17 1.69 12.93
CA SER A 159 1.22 1.22 12.71
C SER A 159 1.83 1.70 11.39
N ALA A 160 1.08 2.45 10.59
CA ALA A 160 1.53 2.95 9.31
C ALA A 160 2.61 4.02 9.48
N LYS A 161 3.52 4.10 8.51
CA LYS A 161 4.52 5.17 8.38
C LYS A 161 3.89 6.43 7.79
N GLY A 162 2.89 6.27 6.92
CA GLY A 162 2.30 7.37 6.19
C GLY A 162 1.13 6.95 5.32
N LEU A 163 0.53 7.95 4.69
CA LEU A 163 -0.62 7.79 3.79
C LEU A 163 -0.34 8.52 2.48
N ILE A 164 -0.76 7.92 1.37
CA ILE A 164 -0.62 8.45 0.02
C ILE A 164 -2.04 8.58 -0.55
N THR A 165 -2.48 9.81 -0.82
CA THR A 165 -3.79 10.09 -1.42
C THR A 165 -3.65 10.79 -2.75
N LEU A 166 -3.97 10.07 -3.82
CA LEU A 166 -3.86 10.56 -5.19
C LEU A 166 -5.23 10.52 -5.88
N SER A 167 -6.32 10.91 -5.20
CA SER A 167 -7.62 11.01 -5.87
C SER A 167 -7.57 12.07 -6.96
N ASN A 168 -8.32 11.83 -8.04
CA ASN A 168 -8.57 12.82 -9.10
C ASN A 168 -9.46 13.97 -8.59
N SER A 169 -10.21 13.74 -7.51
CA SER A 169 -11.02 14.75 -6.84
C SER A 169 -10.23 15.39 -5.70
N ILE A 170 -10.05 16.72 -5.76
CA ILE A 170 -9.44 17.45 -4.66
C ILE A 170 -10.24 17.34 -3.36
N SER A 171 -11.58 17.25 -3.45
CA SER A 171 -12.46 17.14 -2.30
C SER A 171 -12.16 15.88 -1.50
N ASP A 172 -11.88 14.77 -2.18
CA ASP A 172 -11.52 13.50 -1.54
C ASP A 172 -10.16 13.59 -0.84
N ASN A 173 -9.19 14.24 -1.50
CA ASN A 173 -7.87 14.47 -0.91
C ASN A 173 -7.98 15.36 0.34
N ILE A 174 -8.78 16.43 0.29
CA ILE A 174 -9.05 17.31 1.42
C ILE A 174 -9.70 16.54 2.57
N ALA A 175 -10.75 15.77 2.29
CA ALA A 175 -11.46 14.98 3.28
C ALA A 175 -10.53 13.98 3.95
N LEU A 176 -9.73 13.26 3.17
CA LEU A 176 -8.81 12.25 3.69
C LEU A 176 -7.69 12.87 4.52
N ILE A 177 -7.06 13.97 4.08
CA ILE A 177 -6.04 14.67 4.86
C ILE A 177 -6.64 15.13 6.20
N ALA A 178 -7.82 15.77 6.17
CA ALA A 178 -8.48 16.24 7.37
C ALA A 178 -8.82 15.08 8.32
N SER A 179 -9.39 13.99 7.81
CA SER A 179 -9.74 12.81 8.61
C SER A 179 -8.50 12.14 9.24
N VAL A 180 -7.38 12.06 8.51
CA VAL A 180 -6.12 11.53 9.05
C VAL A 180 -5.56 12.44 10.15
N ARG A 181 -5.58 13.76 9.97
CA ARG A 181 -5.13 14.70 11.01
C ARG A 181 -6.04 14.71 12.24
N LEU A 182 -7.33 14.42 12.07
CA LEU A 182 -8.24 14.22 13.19
C LEU A 182 -7.93 12.92 13.93
N PHE A 183 -7.78 11.82 13.19
CA PHE A 183 -7.42 10.50 13.72
C PHE A 183 -6.12 10.54 14.53
N GLU A 184 -5.12 11.31 14.09
CA GLU A 184 -3.86 11.53 14.82
C GLU A 184 -4.07 12.13 16.20
N LYS A 185 -4.98 13.12 16.31
CA LYS A 185 -5.29 13.81 17.55
C LYS A 185 -6.09 12.91 18.49
N GLU A 186 -7.07 12.18 17.97
CA GLU A 186 -7.94 11.30 18.77
C GLU A 186 -7.20 10.10 19.36
N HIS A 187 -6.24 9.54 18.61
CA HIS A 187 -5.48 8.35 19.03
C HIS A 187 -4.13 8.65 19.70
N PHE A 188 -3.83 9.92 20.02
CA PHE A 188 -2.62 10.35 20.73
C PHE A 188 -1.32 9.73 20.19
N LEU A 189 -1.14 9.78 18.87
CA LEU A 189 0.01 9.13 18.24
C LEU A 189 1.32 9.89 18.53
N PRO A 190 2.41 9.17 18.87
CA PRO A 190 3.67 9.81 19.25
C PRO A 190 4.41 10.46 18.07
N ARG A 191 4.05 10.12 16.83
CA ARG A 191 4.62 10.69 15.60
C ARG A 191 3.50 10.90 14.57
N PRO A 192 3.47 12.06 13.89
CA PRO A 192 2.53 12.28 12.80
C PRO A 192 2.86 11.36 11.63
N TYR A 193 1.82 10.91 10.93
CA TYR A 193 1.90 10.22 9.66
C TYR A 193 2.44 11.16 8.59
N TYR A 194 3.30 10.62 7.73
CA TYR A 194 3.74 11.32 6.53
C TYR A 194 2.67 11.23 5.45
N VAL A 195 1.99 12.32 5.16
CA VAL A 195 0.86 12.42 4.23
C VAL A 195 1.34 13.01 2.91
N ILE A 196 1.27 12.20 1.85
CA ILE A 196 1.60 12.57 0.49
C ILE A 196 0.30 12.72 -0.30
N SER A 197 0.14 13.83 -1.01
CA SER A 197 -1.01 14.05 -1.89
C SER A 197 -0.59 14.57 -3.27
N SER A 198 -1.55 14.65 -4.19
CA SER A 198 -1.38 15.29 -5.49
C SER A 198 -2.40 16.39 -5.74
N ALA A 199 -1.99 17.41 -6.50
CA ALA A 199 -2.87 18.46 -7.00
C ALA A 199 -2.49 18.86 -8.43
N GLU A 200 -3.51 19.19 -9.22
CA GLU A 200 -3.32 19.62 -10.60
C GLU A 200 -2.93 21.09 -10.72
N SER A 201 -3.43 21.94 -9.82
CA SER A 201 -3.21 23.39 -9.83
C SER A 201 -2.29 23.85 -8.69
N VAL A 202 -1.59 24.97 -8.91
CA VAL A 202 -0.70 25.56 -7.89
C VAL A 202 -1.48 26.03 -6.66
N SER A 203 -2.70 26.55 -6.85
CA SER A 203 -3.54 27.00 -5.74
C SER A 203 -3.99 25.83 -4.86
N ASP A 204 -4.25 24.67 -5.46
CA ASP A 204 -4.63 23.47 -4.73
C ASP A 204 -3.46 22.82 -3.99
N VAL A 205 -2.25 22.90 -4.54
CA VAL A 205 -1.01 22.51 -3.83
C VAL A 205 -0.90 23.28 -2.50
N GLU A 206 -1.13 24.60 -2.52
CA GLU A 206 -1.07 25.41 -1.31
C GLU A 206 -2.18 25.07 -0.31
N LYS A 207 -3.42 24.83 -0.78
CA LYS A 207 -4.54 24.43 0.08
C LYS A 207 -4.25 23.11 0.78
N LEU A 208 -3.84 22.08 0.04
CA LEU A 208 -3.57 20.74 0.61
C LEU A 208 -2.41 20.78 1.62
N LYS A 209 -1.36 21.58 1.36
CA LYS A 209 -0.29 21.82 2.33
C LYS A 209 -0.81 22.49 3.62
N LYS A 210 -1.65 23.53 3.50
CA LYS A 210 -2.25 24.22 4.66
C LYS A 210 -3.16 23.32 5.49
N LEU A 211 -3.82 22.34 4.86
CA LEU A 211 -4.64 21.34 5.54
C LEU A 211 -3.82 20.26 6.25
N GLY A 212 -2.50 20.25 6.02
CA GLY A 212 -1.56 19.38 6.71
C GLY A 212 -1.02 18.24 5.86
N ALA A 213 -1.09 18.26 4.52
CA ALA A 213 -0.27 17.34 3.73
C ALA A 213 1.21 17.72 3.86
N ASP A 214 2.08 16.76 4.19
CA ASP A 214 3.52 16.99 4.32
C ASP A 214 4.17 17.23 2.96
N THR A 215 3.68 16.56 1.93
CA THR A 215 4.19 16.70 0.57
C THR A 215 3.03 16.65 -0.41
N VAL A 216 3.00 17.61 -1.33
CA VAL A 216 2.00 17.66 -2.40
C VAL A 216 2.74 17.74 -3.72
N VAL A 217 2.48 16.76 -4.58
CA VAL A 217 3.08 16.62 -5.89
C VAL A 217 2.13 17.19 -6.94
N SER A 218 2.67 17.90 -7.93
CA SER A 218 1.89 18.37 -9.09
C SER A 218 2.39 17.65 -10.34
N PRO A 219 1.70 16.58 -10.78
CA PRO A 219 2.08 15.84 -11.99
C PRO A 219 2.15 16.74 -13.21
N THR A 220 1.17 17.62 -13.40
CA THR A 220 1.12 18.61 -14.49
C THR A 220 2.38 19.47 -14.54
N LYS A 221 2.82 20.00 -13.38
CA LYS A 221 4.05 20.79 -13.30
C LYS A 221 5.30 19.97 -13.58
N LEU A 222 5.41 18.77 -13.02
CA LEU A 222 6.56 17.90 -13.23
C LEU A 222 6.69 17.46 -14.69
N THR A 223 5.57 17.05 -15.30
CA THR A 223 5.51 16.68 -16.71
C THR A 223 5.84 17.88 -17.60
N ALA A 224 5.30 19.06 -17.32
CA ALA A 224 5.63 20.26 -18.10
C ALA A 224 7.13 20.62 -18.01
N GLN A 225 7.73 20.52 -16.82
CA GLN A 225 9.17 20.74 -16.65
C GLN A 225 9.99 19.71 -17.43
N ARG A 226 9.59 18.43 -17.38
CA ARG A 226 10.25 17.34 -18.10
C ARG A 226 10.16 17.54 -19.62
N VAL A 227 8.95 17.75 -20.15
CA VAL A 227 8.70 17.96 -21.58
C VAL A 227 9.38 19.22 -22.09
N SER A 228 9.37 20.31 -21.32
CA SER A 228 10.07 21.55 -21.70
C SER A 228 11.58 21.34 -21.75
N ALA A 229 12.15 20.57 -20.81
CA ALA A 229 13.58 20.24 -20.83
C ALA A 229 13.94 19.39 -22.06
N MET A 230 13.12 18.39 -22.39
CA MET A 230 13.31 17.55 -23.58
C MET A 230 13.16 18.36 -24.87
N ALA A 231 12.15 19.22 -24.97
CA ALA A 231 11.96 20.07 -26.14
C ALA A 231 13.08 21.11 -26.30
N ALA A 232 13.58 21.67 -25.20
CA ALA A 232 14.68 22.63 -25.24
C ALA A 232 16.02 21.97 -25.59
N ARG A 233 16.22 20.70 -25.23
CA ARG A 233 17.44 19.94 -25.47
C ARG A 233 17.12 18.46 -25.77
N PRO A 234 16.70 18.13 -27.01
CA PRO A 234 16.34 16.76 -27.38
C PRO A 234 17.49 15.77 -27.18
N ASP A 235 18.73 16.22 -27.40
CA ASP A 235 19.94 15.39 -27.26
C ASP A 235 20.29 15.02 -25.80
N MET A 236 19.57 15.57 -24.81
CA MET A 236 19.78 15.32 -23.38
C MET A 236 18.87 14.24 -22.77
N GLU A 237 17.99 13.63 -23.58
CA GLU A 237 17.00 12.62 -23.14
C GLU A 237 17.67 11.42 -22.44
N ASN A 238 18.74 10.87 -23.02
CA ASN A 238 19.41 9.68 -22.50
C ASN A 238 20.33 9.96 -21.30
N LEU A 239 20.97 11.14 -21.25
CA LEU A 239 21.91 11.45 -20.17
C LEU A 239 21.16 11.63 -18.84
N LEU A 240 20.08 12.41 -18.81
CA LEU A 240 19.35 12.63 -17.54
C LEU A 240 18.66 11.36 -17.01
N GLU A 241 18.20 10.46 -17.89
CA GLU A 241 17.63 9.18 -17.45
C GLU A 241 18.66 8.18 -16.95
N GLU A 242 19.81 8.08 -17.63
CA GLU A 242 20.93 7.30 -17.10
C GLU A 242 21.32 7.85 -15.74
N PHE A 243 21.63 9.15 -15.62
CA PHE A 243 22.13 9.76 -14.38
C PHE A 243 21.14 9.77 -13.19
N LEU A 244 19.81 9.84 -13.40
CA LEU A 244 18.85 10.02 -12.31
C LEU A 244 18.08 8.75 -11.89
N TYR A 245 17.90 7.75 -12.77
CA TYR A 245 16.91 6.68 -12.54
C TYR A 245 17.46 5.25 -12.60
N LYS A 246 18.66 5.01 -13.12
CA LYS A 246 19.28 3.67 -13.04
C LYS A 246 20.03 3.52 -11.72
N SER A 247 19.61 2.54 -10.92
CA SER A 247 20.29 2.14 -9.67
C SER A 247 21.72 1.60 -9.89
N ASP A 248 22.09 1.33 -11.14
CA ASP A 248 23.38 0.75 -11.54
C ASP A 248 24.15 1.74 -12.43
N ASN A 249 24.29 2.97 -11.92
CA ASN A 249 24.89 4.06 -12.65
C ASN A 249 26.43 4.01 -12.54
N PRO A 250 27.17 4.13 -13.65
CA PRO A 250 28.63 4.23 -13.59
C PRO A 250 29.10 5.53 -12.92
N LEU A 251 28.25 6.55 -12.82
CA LEU A 251 28.54 7.83 -12.18
C LEU A 251 27.41 8.27 -11.26
N ASP A 252 27.79 8.71 -10.06
CA ASP A 252 26.96 9.32 -9.04
C ASP A 252 27.40 10.77 -8.79
N MET A 253 26.58 11.54 -8.07
CA MET A 253 26.86 12.94 -7.72
C MET A 253 26.47 13.22 -6.27
N GLU A 254 27.45 13.61 -5.44
CA GLU A 254 27.25 13.89 -4.03
C GLU A 254 27.81 15.27 -3.63
N GLU A 255 27.12 15.96 -2.72
CA GLU A 255 27.67 17.12 -2.03
C GLU A 255 28.52 16.67 -0.83
N ILE A 256 29.82 16.98 -0.86
CA ILE A 256 30.75 16.67 0.23
C ILE A 256 31.09 17.96 0.97
N GLU A 257 30.75 18.01 2.25
CA GLU A 257 31.15 19.10 3.14
C GLU A 257 32.65 19.00 3.50
N VAL A 258 33.38 20.11 3.36
CA VAL A 258 34.79 20.23 3.73
C VAL A 258 34.90 20.78 5.15
N PRO A 259 35.25 19.95 6.15
CA PRO A 259 35.35 20.42 7.52
C PRO A 259 36.50 21.41 7.72
N LYS A 260 36.41 22.27 8.75
CA LYS A 260 37.42 23.30 9.07
C LYS A 260 38.85 22.76 9.22
N TYR A 261 38.97 21.51 9.69
CA TYR A 261 40.25 20.86 9.94
C TYR A 261 40.78 20.08 8.73
N SER A 262 40.10 20.12 7.58
CA SER A 262 40.54 19.42 6.38
C SER A 262 41.86 19.97 5.88
N TRP A 263 42.77 19.08 5.46
CA TRP A 263 44.04 19.46 4.84
C TRP A 263 43.86 20.29 3.55
N ALA A 264 42.70 20.19 2.91
CA ALA A 264 42.37 20.89 1.66
C ALA A 264 41.97 22.36 1.87
N VAL A 265 41.73 22.80 3.12
CA VAL A 265 41.34 24.18 3.42
C VAL A 265 42.47 25.14 3.07
N LEU A 266 42.11 26.28 2.45
CA LEU A 266 43.02 27.31 1.94
C LEU A 266 43.99 26.83 0.84
N LYS A 267 43.76 25.64 0.27
CA LYS A 267 44.45 25.18 -0.93
C LYS A 267 43.68 25.55 -2.18
N LYS A 268 44.40 25.78 -3.27
CA LYS A 268 43.77 25.89 -4.59
C LYS A 268 43.28 24.51 -5.01
N LEU A 269 42.14 24.44 -5.69
CA LEU A 269 41.56 23.17 -6.13
C LEU A 269 42.58 22.31 -6.90
N LYS A 270 43.41 22.90 -7.75
CA LYS A 270 44.48 22.19 -8.49
C LYS A 270 45.53 21.56 -7.58
N GLU A 271 45.86 22.19 -6.45
CA GLU A 271 46.89 21.72 -5.51
C GLU A 271 46.42 20.53 -4.69
N THR A 272 45.11 20.25 -4.72
CA THR A 272 44.55 19.09 -4.04
C THR A 272 44.68 17.81 -4.85
N HIS A 273 44.89 17.88 -6.16
CA HIS A 273 44.94 16.72 -7.07
C HIS A 273 43.82 15.69 -6.86
N ILE A 274 42.64 16.11 -6.37
CA ILE A 274 41.52 15.21 -6.06
C ILE A 274 41.15 14.38 -7.29
N ARG A 275 41.12 15.02 -8.46
CA ARG A 275 40.79 14.34 -9.73
C ARG A 275 41.78 13.23 -10.08
N GLU A 276 43.07 13.43 -9.86
CA GLU A 276 44.11 12.45 -10.18
C GLU A 276 44.10 11.29 -9.17
N MET A 277 43.85 11.58 -7.90
CA MET A 277 43.87 10.56 -6.84
C MET A 277 42.61 9.70 -6.79
N THR A 278 41.43 10.29 -7.06
CA THR A 278 40.15 9.59 -6.83
C THR A 278 39.34 9.37 -8.10
N ASN A 279 39.85 9.83 -9.26
CA ASN A 279 39.15 9.80 -10.54
C ASN A 279 37.76 10.48 -10.47
N THR A 280 37.62 11.50 -9.62
CA THR A 280 36.38 12.29 -9.48
C THR A 280 36.56 13.72 -9.97
N SER A 281 35.49 14.34 -10.47
CA SER A 281 35.50 15.74 -10.89
C SER A 281 34.70 16.61 -9.93
N VAL A 282 35.32 17.70 -9.47
CA VAL A 282 34.61 18.75 -8.72
C VAL A 282 33.92 19.67 -9.73
N VAL A 283 32.60 19.62 -9.79
CA VAL A 283 31.79 20.37 -10.75
C VAL A 283 31.20 21.66 -10.17
N GLY A 284 31.22 21.81 -8.84
CA GLY A 284 30.78 23.02 -8.18
C GLY A 284 31.33 23.19 -6.76
N ILE A 285 31.37 24.43 -6.29
CA ILE A 285 31.70 24.77 -4.89
C ILE A 285 30.62 25.69 -4.34
N THR A 286 29.92 25.25 -3.30
CA THR A 286 29.02 26.09 -2.51
C THR A 286 29.83 26.64 -1.33
N LYS A 287 30.10 27.95 -1.34
CA LYS A 287 30.79 28.62 -0.23
C LYS A 287 29.89 28.68 1.02
N LYS A 288 30.50 29.02 2.17
CA LYS A 288 29.80 29.17 3.44
C LYS A 288 28.69 30.25 3.41
N ASP A 289 28.86 31.27 2.57
CA ASP A 289 27.87 32.33 2.33
C ASP A 289 26.71 31.89 1.41
N GLY A 290 26.69 30.63 0.97
CA GLY A 290 25.69 30.08 0.06
C GLY A 290 25.96 30.38 -1.42
N LYS A 291 27.04 31.10 -1.76
CA LYS A 291 27.37 31.40 -3.16
C LYS A 291 27.86 30.14 -3.86
N PHE A 292 27.14 29.72 -4.91
CA PHE A 292 27.51 28.60 -5.75
C PHE A 292 28.44 29.04 -6.89
N ILE A 293 29.58 28.37 -7.02
CA ILE A 293 30.53 28.55 -8.11
C ILE A 293 30.44 27.32 -9.00
N THR A 294 29.96 27.50 -10.23
CA THR A 294 29.91 26.46 -11.26
C THR A 294 31.28 26.25 -11.89
N MET A 295 31.63 25.00 -12.18
CA MET A 295 32.88 24.60 -12.86
C MET A 295 34.11 25.37 -12.34
N PRO A 296 34.44 25.23 -11.03
CA PRO A 296 35.53 25.99 -10.42
C PRO A 296 36.83 25.75 -11.18
N LYS A 297 37.51 26.85 -11.57
CA LYS A 297 38.86 26.77 -12.12
C LYS A 297 39.83 26.25 -11.05
N GLY A 298 40.94 25.67 -11.48
CA GLY A 298 41.93 25.06 -10.58
C GLY A 298 42.56 26.04 -9.58
N ASP A 299 42.47 27.36 -9.82
CA ASP A 299 42.98 28.42 -8.95
C ASP A 299 42.00 28.84 -7.84
N VAL A 300 40.77 28.36 -7.85
CA VAL A 300 39.77 28.64 -6.81
C VAL A 300 40.21 28.02 -5.48
N LEU A 301 40.18 28.82 -4.42
CA LEU A 301 40.51 28.40 -3.07
C LEU A 301 39.35 27.63 -2.44
N ILE A 302 39.66 26.50 -1.82
CA ILE A 302 38.73 25.73 -1.00
C ILE A 302 38.65 26.40 0.37
N THR A 303 37.50 26.97 0.70
CA THR A 303 37.25 27.62 1.99
C THR A 303 36.74 26.60 3.00
N SER A 304 37.01 26.82 4.29
CA SER A 304 36.43 25.99 5.36
C SER A 304 34.90 26.00 5.31
N GLU A 305 34.26 24.86 5.61
CA GLU A 305 32.80 24.70 5.63
C GLU A 305 32.13 24.95 4.27
N CYS A 306 32.88 24.86 3.16
CA CYS A 306 32.26 24.80 1.84
C CYS A 306 31.75 23.39 1.54
N LYS A 307 30.82 23.29 0.59
CA LYS A 307 30.41 22.01 0.01
C LYS A 307 30.97 21.89 -1.41
N LEU A 308 31.65 20.79 -1.69
CA LEU A 308 32.11 20.44 -3.02
C LEU A 308 31.07 19.52 -3.65
N LEU A 309 30.54 19.91 -4.81
CA LEU A 309 29.71 19.04 -5.63
C LEU A 309 30.63 18.18 -6.49
N VAL A 310 30.64 16.88 -6.22
CA VAL A 310 31.58 15.93 -6.83
C VAL A 310 30.82 14.91 -7.67
N ILE A 311 31.30 14.68 -8.90
CA ILE A 311 30.81 13.66 -9.84
C ILE A 311 31.89 12.59 -10.03
N GLY A 312 31.50 11.32 -9.95
CA GLY A 312 32.41 10.18 -10.18
C GLY A 312 31.74 8.84 -9.85
N THR A 313 32.50 7.75 -9.83
CA THR A 313 31.99 6.46 -9.34
C THR A 313 31.69 6.54 -7.85
N GLN A 314 30.76 5.73 -7.33
CA GLN A 314 30.46 5.67 -5.89
C GLN A 314 31.73 5.44 -5.03
N GLN A 315 32.61 4.55 -5.50
CA GLN A 315 33.89 4.28 -4.85
C GLN A 315 34.79 5.53 -4.83
N GLY A 316 34.91 6.24 -5.95
CA GLY A 316 35.68 7.48 -6.04
C GLY A 316 35.14 8.58 -5.12
N ILE A 317 33.82 8.75 -5.06
CA ILE A 317 33.16 9.72 -4.17
C ILE A 317 33.43 9.39 -2.70
N ASN A 318 33.30 8.13 -2.30
CA ASN A 318 33.59 7.71 -0.92
C ASN A 318 35.05 7.98 -0.53
N VAL A 319 36.00 7.68 -1.43
CA VAL A 319 37.42 7.97 -1.21
C VAL A 319 37.65 9.49 -1.10
N THR A 320 37.05 10.30 -1.98
CA THR A 320 37.12 11.77 -1.89
C THR A 320 36.57 12.29 -0.57
N LYS A 321 35.46 11.72 -0.08
CA LYS A 321 34.84 12.09 1.20
C LYS A 321 35.74 11.77 2.39
N GLU A 322 36.37 10.60 2.39
CA GLU A 322 37.35 10.24 3.40
C GLU A 322 38.58 11.15 3.32
N LEU A 323 39.08 11.43 2.12
CA LEU A 323 40.24 12.28 1.88
C LEU A 323 40.02 13.69 2.45
N LEU A 324 38.87 14.30 2.15
CA LEU A 324 38.51 15.64 2.61
C LEU A 324 38.23 15.70 4.11
N ARG A 325 37.96 14.57 4.78
CA ARG A 325 37.79 14.50 6.24
C ARG A 325 39.10 14.30 7.01
N ARG A 326 40.25 14.15 6.34
CA ARG A 326 41.56 14.01 7.02
C ARG A 326 42.16 15.38 7.37
N ARG A 327 42.91 15.44 8.47
CA ARG A 327 43.70 16.62 8.89
C ARG A 327 45.05 16.70 8.19
N ASP A 328 45.65 15.54 7.96
CA ASP A 328 46.98 15.44 7.37
C ASP A 328 46.90 15.33 5.85
N LYS A 329 47.86 15.98 5.17
CA LYS A 329 48.01 15.89 3.72
C LYS A 329 48.28 14.42 3.34
N PRO A 330 47.53 13.84 2.39
CA PRO A 330 47.74 12.45 1.95
C PRO A 330 49.17 12.23 1.44
N LYS A 331 49.73 11.04 1.71
CA LYS A 331 51.13 10.70 1.39
C LYS A 331 51.38 10.65 -0.11
N GLU A 332 50.33 10.36 -0.88
CA GLU A 332 50.32 10.34 -2.35
C GLU A 332 50.67 11.71 -2.95
N LEU A 333 50.42 12.82 -2.23
CA LEU A 333 50.79 14.20 -2.62
C LEU A 333 52.23 14.60 -2.19
N ARG A 334 53.05 13.67 -1.70
CA ARG A 334 54.49 13.93 -1.42
C ARG A 334 55.40 13.66 -2.62
N PHE A 335 54.89 12.99 -3.65
CA PHE A 335 55.66 12.54 -4.82
C PHE A 335 55.20 13.18 -6.15
N VAL A 336 54.31 14.18 -6.07
CA VAL A 336 53.79 14.95 -7.22
C VAL A 336 54.27 16.38 -7.14
#